data_AF-A0A975BSW5-F1
#
_entry.id   AF-A0A975BSW5-F1
#
_cell.length_a   1.000
_cell.length_b   1.000
_cell.length_c   1.000
_cell.angle_alpha   90.00
_cell.angle_beta   90.00
_cell.angle_gamma   90.00
#
_symmetry.space_group_name_H-M   'P 1'
#
loop_
_entity.id
_entity.type
_entity.pdbx_description
1 polymer ?
#
loop_
_entity_poly.entity_id
_entity_poly.type
_entity_poly.pdbx_seq_one_letter_code
_entity_poly.pdbx_strand_id
1 'polypeptide(L)'
;MELFPLYLSVKLALVTTVLLMIMAAPVAYVLAYSEFFGKSFLEALVSLPLALPPTVLGFYLLIFMGPKGGFGRLWEKLTGSSLLFTFSAIVIASLVYSLPFAVQPMRAAFQKIDQKLLENAYVLGLSRTAAFFRVILPNTMGGLAASAILVFVHTMGEFGVLLMVGGSVPGQTKVASIAIYEAVEALNYHEAGIMCMTLIPISYAFLLLINWLNRRS
;
A
#
# COMPACT_ATOMS: atom_id res chain seq x y z
N MET A 1 -9.01 27.31 0.96
CA MET A 1 -8.87 25.85 1.02
C MET A 1 -7.39 25.52 1.06
N GLU A 2 -6.92 24.90 2.14
CA GLU A 2 -5.61 24.28 2.11
C GLU A 2 -5.73 23.00 1.28
N LEU A 3 -5.28 23.02 0.01
CA LEU A 3 -5.21 21.83 -0.86
C LEU A 3 -4.08 20.88 -0.44
N PHE A 4 -3.32 21.26 0.59
CA PHE A 4 -2.16 20.53 1.05
C PHE A 4 -2.49 19.10 1.53
N PRO A 5 -3.54 18.85 2.34
CA PRO A 5 -3.89 17.49 2.76
C PRO A 5 -4.24 16.57 1.59
N LEU A 6 -4.89 17.11 0.56
CA LEU A 6 -5.23 16.38 -0.66
C LEU A 6 -3.96 16.01 -1.44
N TYR A 7 -3.05 16.97 -1.66
CA TYR A 7 -1.75 16.71 -2.27
C TYR A 7 -0.95 15.66 -1.48
N LEU A 8 -0.91 15.79 -0.15
CA LEU A 8 -0.20 14.87 0.72
C LEU A 8 -0.77 13.45 0.64
N SER A 9 -2.08 13.31 0.54
CA SER A 9 -2.76 12.01 0.38
C SER A 9 -2.40 11.35 -0.94
N VAL A 10 -2.46 12.10 -2.04
CA VAL A 10 -2.07 11.60 -3.37
C VAL A 10 -0.59 11.23 -3.38
N LYS A 11 0.28 12.07 -2.79
CA LYS A 11 1.72 11.78 -2.65
C LYS A 11 1.96 10.51 -1.84
N LEU A 12 1.29 10.35 -0.70
CA LEU A 12 1.38 9.16 0.15
C LEU A 12 0.94 7.92 -0.63
N ALA A 13 -0.23 7.97 -1.27
CA ALA A 13 -0.78 6.86 -2.05
C ALA A 13 0.14 6.46 -3.21
N LEU A 14 0.68 7.42 -3.96
CA LEU A 14 1.62 7.13 -5.05
C LEU A 14 2.91 6.49 -4.54
N VAL A 15 3.52 7.05 -3.50
CA VAL A 15 4.77 6.52 -2.91
C VAL A 15 4.54 5.11 -2.38
N THR A 16 3.48 4.91 -1.59
CA THR A 16 3.13 3.60 -1.03
C THR A 16 2.84 2.59 -2.14
N THR A 17 2.08 2.95 -3.18
CA THR A 17 1.81 2.07 -4.32
C THR A 17 3.09 1.65 -5.02
N VAL A 18 3.98 2.58 -5.39
CA VAL A 18 5.23 2.24 -6.08
C VAL A 18 6.09 1.30 -5.24
N LEU A 19 6.27 1.61 -3.95
CA LEU A 19 7.06 0.78 -3.05
C LEU A 19 6.44 -0.61 -2.87
N LEU A 20 5.14 -0.70 -2.64
CA LEU A 20 4.45 -2.00 -2.50
C LEU A 20 4.47 -2.80 -3.79
N MET A 21 4.34 -2.18 -4.96
CA MET A 21 4.41 -2.91 -6.23
C MET A 21 5.76 -3.62 -6.40
N ILE A 22 6.85 -2.98 -5.97
CA ILE A 22 8.20 -3.56 -6.02
C ILE A 22 8.38 -4.63 -4.94
N MET A 23 7.94 -4.38 -3.72
CA MET A 23 8.15 -5.28 -2.58
C MET A 23 7.21 -6.49 -2.59
N ALA A 24 5.97 -6.31 -3.04
CA ALA A 24 4.94 -7.35 -3.05
C ALA A 24 5.13 -8.34 -4.19
N ALA A 25 5.71 -7.94 -5.33
CA ALA A 25 5.86 -8.82 -6.48
C ALA A 25 6.72 -10.07 -6.17
N PRO A 26 7.89 -9.98 -5.51
CA PRO A 26 8.63 -11.17 -5.05
C PRO A 26 7.83 -12.03 -4.07
N VAL A 27 7.12 -11.42 -3.13
CA VAL A 27 6.31 -12.15 -2.13
C VAL A 27 5.17 -12.91 -2.81
N ALA A 28 4.45 -12.24 -3.70
CA ALA A 28 3.38 -12.83 -4.50
C ALA A 28 3.89 -13.96 -5.40
N TYR A 29 5.09 -13.81 -5.99
CA TYR A 29 5.73 -14.85 -6.79
C TYR A 29 6.05 -16.10 -5.94
N VAL A 30 6.66 -15.90 -4.78
CA VAL A 30 6.98 -17.00 -3.85
C VAL A 30 5.70 -17.71 -3.42
N LEU A 31 4.66 -16.97 -3.04
CA LEU A 31 3.37 -17.54 -2.64
C LEU A 31 2.61 -18.23 -3.79
N ALA A 32 2.80 -17.78 -5.03
CA ALA A 32 2.15 -18.37 -6.20
C ALA A 32 2.81 -19.70 -6.62
N TYR A 33 4.15 -19.78 -6.62
CA TYR A 33 4.87 -20.87 -7.28
C TYR A 33 5.74 -21.74 -6.36
N SER A 34 5.96 -21.35 -5.11
CA SER A 34 6.78 -22.13 -4.18
C SER A 34 5.91 -22.94 -3.23
N GLU A 35 6.30 -24.19 -2.99
CA GLU A 35 5.74 -25.05 -1.94
C GLU A 35 6.81 -25.23 -0.85
N PHE A 36 6.54 -24.74 0.35
CA PHE A 36 7.43 -24.87 1.50
C PHE A 36 6.62 -24.89 2.80
N PHE A 37 7.17 -25.52 3.84
CA PHE A 37 6.46 -25.76 5.11
C PHE A 37 5.87 -24.49 5.76
N GLY A 38 6.57 -23.36 5.66
CA GLY A 38 6.14 -22.07 6.22
C GLY A 38 5.15 -21.26 5.36
N LYS A 39 4.68 -21.79 4.22
CA LYS A 39 3.85 -21.04 3.27
C LYS A 39 2.56 -20.51 3.90
N SER A 40 1.84 -21.36 4.63
CA SER A 40 0.60 -20.99 5.32
C SER A 40 0.83 -19.86 6.34
N PHE A 41 1.94 -19.90 7.08
CA PHE A 41 2.30 -18.83 8.01
C PHE A 41 2.59 -17.50 7.29
N LEU A 42 3.30 -17.53 6.16
CA LEU A 42 3.55 -16.33 5.36
C LEU A 42 2.25 -15.77 4.78
N GLU A 43 1.34 -16.62 4.31
CA GLU A 43 0.02 -16.21 3.82
C GLU A 43 -0.83 -15.55 4.92
N ALA A 44 -0.81 -16.13 6.12
CA ALA A 44 -1.46 -15.55 7.29
C ALA A 44 -0.85 -14.21 7.67
N LEU A 45 0.49 -14.09 7.66
CA LEU A 45 1.20 -12.85 7.99
C LEU A 45 0.87 -11.72 6.99
N VAL A 46 0.85 -12.02 5.69
CA VAL A 46 0.47 -11.06 4.65
C VAL A 46 -0.99 -10.62 4.80
N SER A 47 -1.87 -11.54 5.20
CA SER A 47 -3.31 -11.28 5.33
C SER A 47 -3.69 -10.72 6.69
N LEU A 48 -2.79 -10.75 7.68
CA LEU A 48 -3.02 -10.29 9.05
C LEU A 48 -3.59 -8.86 9.11
N PRO A 49 -3.12 -7.88 8.30
CA PRO A 49 -3.70 -6.54 8.33
C PRO A 49 -5.19 -6.48 7.97
N LEU A 50 -5.71 -7.44 7.18
CA LEU A 50 -7.15 -7.51 6.87
C LEU A 50 -8.00 -7.95 8.06
N ALA A 51 -7.42 -8.74 8.98
CA ALA A 51 -8.13 -9.28 10.13
C ALA A 51 -8.10 -8.34 11.34
N LEU A 52 -7.13 -7.43 11.40
CA LEU A 52 -6.95 -6.52 12.52
C LEU A 52 -7.76 -5.24 12.32
N PRO A 53 -8.43 -4.73 13.37
CA PRO A 53 -8.96 -3.38 13.35
C PRO A 53 -7.82 -2.37 13.08
N PRO A 54 -8.05 -1.32 12.27
CA PRO A 54 -7.02 -0.30 11.98
C PRO A 54 -6.40 0.30 13.25
N THR A 55 -7.19 0.47 14.30
CA THR A 55 -6.73 0.98 15.59
C THR A 55 -5.73 0.06 16.28
N VAL A 56 -5.92 -1.26 16.17
CA VAL A 56 -4.99 -2.25 16.73
C VAL A 56 -3.67 -2.20 15.98
N LEU A 57 -3.73 -2.16 14.65
CA LEU A 57 -2.55 -2.07 13.80
C LEU A 57 -1.78 -0.76 14.05
N GLY A 58 -2.49 0.37 14.09
CA GLY A 58 -1.92 1.69 14.40
C GLY A 58 -1.28 1.75 15.78
N PHE A 59 -1.91 1.17 16.80
CA PHE A 59 -1.34 1.10 18.16
C PHE A 59 0.00 0.36 18.21
N TYR A 60 0.05 -0.85 17.65
CA TYR A 60 1.29 -1.64 17.68
C TYR A 60 2.38 -1.02 16.80
N LEU A 61 2.03 -0.41 15.67
CA LEU A 61 2.97 0.35 14.85
C LEU A 61 3.51 1.58 15.60
N LEU A 62 2.66 2.32 16.32
CA LEU A 62 3.08 3.46 17.15
C LEU A 62 4.11 3.00 18.20
N ILE A 63 3.86 1.90 18.91
CA ILE A 63 4.79 1.37 19.90
C ILE A 63 6.11 0.91 19.25
N PHE A 64 6.02 0.19 18.13
CA PHE A 64 7.18 -0.40 17.47
C PHE A 64 8.08 0.65 16.80
N MET A 65 7.48 1.69 16.22
CA MET A 65 8.14 2.79 15.52
C MET A 65 8.49 3.97 16.45
N GLY A 66 7.98 3.96 17.69
CA GLY A 66 8.27 4.99 18.68
C GLY A 66 9.69 4.89 19.27
N PRO A 67 10.13 5.91 20.02
CA PRO A 67 11.53 6.01 20.53
C PRO A 67 11.96 4.86 21.45
N LYS A 68 11.00 4.17 22.07
CA LYS A 68 11.26 2.98 22.92
C LYS A 68 11.16 1.66 22.13
N GLY A 69 10.59 1.69 20.94
CA GLY A 69 10.42 0.54 20.06
C GLY A 69 11.70 0.14 19.36
N GLY A 70 11.79 -1.13 18.94
CA GLY A 70 12.97 -1.67 18.27
C GLY A 70 13.31 -0.94 16.97
N PHE A 71 12.29 -0.67 16.14
CA PHE A 71 12.49 0.00 14.85
C PHE A 71 12.71 1.50 15.01
N GLY A 72 11.96 2.17 15.91
CA GLY A 72 12.17 3.59 16.20
C GLY A 72 13.59 3.90 16.70
N ARG A 73 14.13 3.07 17.61
CA ARG A 73 15.52 3.21 18.08
C ARG A 73 16.55 3.02 16.97
N LEU A 74 16.34 2.05 16.08
CA LEU A 74 17.23 1.84 14.95
C LEU A 74 17.21 3.04 14.00
N TRP A 75 16.02 3.56 13.71
CA TRP A 75 15.84 4.74 12.87
C TRP A 75 16.53 5.98 13.47
N GLU A 76 16.35 6.22 14.77
CA GLU A 76 16.97 7.35 15.47
C GLU A 76 18.50 7.24 15.46
N LYS A 77 19.07 6.04 15.65
CA LYS A 77 20.51 5.82 15.52
C LYS A 77 21.05 6.11 14.13
N LEU A 78 20.28 5.84 13.08
CA LEU A 78 20.71 6.02 11.69
C LEU A 78 20.49 7.44 11.16
N THR A 79 19.43 8.11 11.61
CA THR A 79 19.00 9.42 11.06
C THR A 79 19.19 10.58 12.03
N GLY A 80 19.39 10.30 13.32
CA GLY A 80 19.43 11.31 14.37
C GLY A 80 18.06 11.93 14.71
N SER A 81 16.96 11.39 14.17
CA SER A 81 15.61 11.97 14.33
C SER A 81 14.56 10.92 14.72
N SER A 82 13.48 11.36 15.37
CA SER A 82 12.32 10.50 15.65
C SER A 82 11.59 10.13 14.36
N LEU A 83 11.15 8.87 14.25
CA LEU A 83 10.37 8.40 13.11
C LEU A 83 8.90 8.83 13.18
N LEU A 84 8.26 8.78 14.35
CA LEU A 84 6.84 9.12 14.50
C LEU A 84 6.55 10.56 14.07
N PHE A 85 5.32 10.79 13.61
CA PHE A 85 4.85 12.11 13.13
C PHE A 85 5.58 12.64 11.89
N THR A 86 6.31 11.79 11.17
CA THR A 86 6.96 12.14 9.90
C THR A 86 6.25 11.52 8.71
N PHE A 87 6.49 12.06 7.51
CA PHE A 87 6.02 11.46 6.26
C PHE A 87 6.53 10.02 6.08
N SER A 88 7.76 9.74 6.48
CA SER A 88 8.33 8.39 6.42
C SER A 88 7.59 7.40 7.31
N ALA A 89 7.14 7.84 8.50
CA ALA A 89 6.35 7.02 9.41
C ALA A 89 5.03 6.57 8.75
N ILE A 90 4.29 7.51 8.18
CA ILE A 90 3.01 7.20 7.53
C ILE A 90 3.19 6.38 6.25
N VAL A 91 4.29 6.54 5.52
CA VAL A 91 4.64 5.65 4.39
C VAL A 91 4.84 4.21 4.89
N ILE A 92 5.69 4.00 5.91
CA ILE A 92 5.98 2.66 6.44
C ILE A 92 4.70 2.00 6.99
N ALA A 93 3.89 2.76 7.73
CA ALA A 93 2.61 2.26 8.20
C ALA A 93 1.70 1.84 7.03
N SER A 94 1.71 2.62 5.95
CA SER A 94 0.96 2.32 4.72
C SER A 94 1.45 1.10 3.98
N LEU A 95 2.76 0.82 3.98
CA LEU A 95 3.28 -0.45 3.45
C LEU A 95 2.70 -1.63 4.23
N VAL A 96 2.54 -1.52 5.54
CA VAL A 96 2.05 -2.61 6.39
C VAL A 96 0.56 -2.85 6.17
N TYR A 97 -0.28 -1.82 6.32
CA TYR A 97 -1.73 -2.02 6.21
C TYR A 97 -2.19 -2.30 4.78
N SER A 98 -1.51 -1.77 3.76
CA SER A 98 -1.86 -1.99 2.35
C SER A 98 -1.23 -3.24 1.73
N LEU A 99 -0.33 -3.93 2.42
CA LEU A 99 0.33 -5.14 1.94
C LEU A 99 -0.62 -6.19 1.33
N PRO A 100 -1.74 -6.58 1.96
CA PRO A 100 -2.64 -7.60 1.40
C PRO A 100 -3.25 -7.17 0.07
N PHE A 101 -3.55 -5.88 -0.10
CA PHE A 101 -4.11 -5.32 -1.33
C PHE A 101 -3.12 -5.30 -2.48
N ALA A 102 -1.81 -5.36 -2.19
CA ALA A 102 -0.78 -5.56 -3.19
C ALA A 102 -0.60 -7.05 -3.53
N VAL A 103 -0.35 -7.87 -2.50
CA VAL A 103 0.10 -9.26 -2.67
C VAL A 103 -0.99 -10.18 -3.20
N GLN A 104 -2.22 -10.09 -2.69
CA GLN A 104 -3.28 -11.06 -3.04
C GLN A 104 -3.70 -10.99 -4.51
N PRO A 105 -3.97 -9.80 -5.11
CA PRO A 105 -4.34 -9.73 -6.51
C PRO A 105 -3.16 -10.08 -7.43
N MET A 106 -1.92 -9.73 -7.06
CA MET A 106 -0.72 -10.16 -7.79
C MET A 106 -0.59 -11.68 -7.80
N ARG A 107 -0.71 -12.32 -6.62
CA ARG A 107 -0.64 -13.78 -6.49
C ARG A 107 -1.71 -14.45 -7.35
N ALA A 108 -2.95 -13.95 -7.28
CA ALA A 108 -4.05 -14.47 -8.08
C ALA A 108 -3.81 -14.31 -9.59
N ALA A 109 -3.17 -13.21 -10.02
CA ALA A 109 -2.79 -13.00 -11.41
C ALA A 109 -1.69 -13.97 -11.84
N PHE A 110 -0.66 -14.14 -11.01
CA PHE A 110 0.45 -15.07 -11.29
C PHE A 110 -0.07 -16.51 -11.42
N GLN A 111 -0.96 -16.95 -10.54
CA GLN A 111 -1.55 -18.29 -10.58
C GLN A 111 -2.40 -18.58 -11.83
N LYS A 112 -2.83 -17.55 -12.57
CA LYS A 112 -3.57 -17.73 -13.83
C LYS A 112 -2.69 -18.05 -15.04
N ILE A 113 -1.36 -17.92 -14.91
CA ILE A 113 -0.45 -18.27 -16.00
C ILE A 113 -0.48 -19.78 -16.22
N ASP A 114 -0.61 -20.20 -17.49
CA ASP A 114 -0.51 -21.60 -17.86
C ASP A 114 0.87 -22.15 -17.47
N GLN A 115 0.87 -23.22 -16.67
CA GLN A 115 2.09 -23.91 -16.25
C GLN A 115 2.95 -24.34 -17.44
N LYS A 116 2.33 -24.73 -18.57
CA LYS A 116 3.05 -25.10 -19.80
C LYS A 116 3.88 -23.95 -20.36
N LEU A 117 3.41 -22.71 -20.23
CA LEU A 117 4.14 -21.54 -20.69
C LEU A 117 5.45 -21.36 -19.89
N LEU A 118 5.39 -21.61 -18.58
CA LEU A 118 6.57 -21.56 -17.71
C LEU A 118 7.51 -22.73 -17.94
N GLU A 119 6.98 -23.95 -18.10
CA GLU A 119 7.78 -25.14 -18.44
C GLU A 119 8.55 -24.95 -19.75
N ASN A 120 7.89 -24.46 -20.80
CA ASN A 120 8.52 -24.14 -22.07
C ASN A 120 9.62 -23.07 -21.93
N ALA A 121 9.38 -22.04 -21.11
CA ALA A 121 10.37 -21.01 -20.83
C ALA A 121 11.63 -21.61 -20.18
N TYR A 122 11.47 -22.55 -19.24
CA TYR A 122 12.59 -23.24 -18.61
C TYR A 122 13.33 -24.19 -19.56
N VAL A 123 12.61 -24.91 -20.44
CA VAL A 123 13.22 -25.76 -21.49
C VAL A 123 14.06 -24.94 -22.46
N LEU A 124 13.63 -23.72 -22.78
CA LEU A 124 14.39 -22.76 -23.60
C LEU A 124 15.58 -22.12 -22.85
N GLY A 125 15.86 -22.55 -21.62
CA GLY A 125 17.03 -22.14 -20.84
C GLY A 125 16.85 -20.86 -20.03
N LEU A 126 15.62 -20.33 -19.88
CA LEU A 126 15.40 -19.19 -19.00
C LEU A 126 15.53 -19.61 -17.53
N SER A 127 16.27 -18.82 -16.74
CA SER A 127 16.28 -18.96 -15.28
C SER A 127 14.94 -18.50 -14.68
N ARG A 128 14.64 -18.86 -13.42
CA ARG A 128 13.42 -18.40 -12.70
C ARG A 128 13.27 -16.89 -12.72
N THR A 129 14.37 -16.16 -12.50
CA THR A 129 14.39 -14.69 -12.55
C THR A 129 14.13 -14.19 -13.98
N ALA A 130 14.73 -14.80 -14.99
CA ALA A 130 14.49 -14.42 -16.38
C ALA A 130 13.04 -14.71 -16.82
N ALA A 131 12.48 -15.85 -16.42
CA ALA A 131 11.08 -16.20 -16.64
C ALA A 131 10.13 -15.23 -15.93
N PHE A 132 10.47 -14.78 -14.72
CA PHE A 132 9.70 -13.75 -14.02
C PHE A 132 9.58 -12.46 -14.84
N PHE A 133 10.68 -11.89 -15.30
CA PHE A 133 10.65 -10.62 -16.03
C PHE A 133 10.17 -10.74 -17.48
N ARG A 134 10.42 -11.88 -18.15
CA ARG A 134 10.12 -12.05 -19.58
C ARG A 134 8.80 -12.75 -19.88
N VAL A 135 8.27 -13.52 -18.93
CA VAL A 135 7.05 -14.31 -19.12
C VAL A 135 5.98 -13.88 -18.12
N ILE A 136 6.29 -13.91 -16.82
CA ILE A 136 5.27 -13.68 -15.80
C ILE A 136 4.81 -12.23 -15.79
N LEU A 137 5.74 -11.29 -15.65
CA LEU A 137 5.44 -9.87 -15.52
C LEU A 137 4.64 -9.34 -16.73
N PRO A 138 5.03 -9.60 -18.00
CA PRO A 138 4.28 -9.12 -19.15
C PRO A 138 2.88 -9.73 -19.26
N ASN A 139 2.72 -11.03 -18.93
CA ASN A 139 1.42 -11.72 -19.01
C ASN A 139 0.48 -11.38 -17.84
N THR A 140 0.96 -10.67 -16.81
CA THR A 140 0.18 -10.35 -15.60
C THR A 140 0.05 -8.86 -15.34
N MET A 141 0.32 -8.03 -16.36
CA MET A 141 0.22 -6.57 -16.28
C MET A 141 -1.15 -6.09 -15.80
N GLY A 142 -2.25 -6.72 -16.23
CA GLY A 142 -3.59 -6.37 -15.75
C GLY A 142 -3.80 -6.67 -14.26
N GLY A 143 -3.18 -7.74 -13.75
CA GLY A 143 -3.18 -8.08 -12.33
C GLY A 143 -2.35 -7.11 -11.48
N LEU A 144 -1.17 -6.72 -11.99
CA LEU A 144 -0.32 -5.70 -11.38
C LEU A 144 -1.03 -4.34 -11.33
N ALA A 145 -1.73 -3.97 -12.42
CA ALA A 145 -2.54 -2.77 -12.46
C ALA A 145 -3.66 -2.83 -11.40
N ALA A 146 -4.38 -3.94 -11.30
CA ALA A 146 -5.42 -4.11 -10.28
C ALA A 146 -4.87 -3.97 -8.85
N SER A 147 -3.72 -4.58 -8.54
CA SER A 147 -3.03 -4.38 -7.26
C SER A 147 -2.67 -2.91 -7.01
N ALA A 148 -2.13 -2.22 -8.02
CA ALA A 148 -1.77 -0.81 -7.90
C ALA A 148 -3.00 0.08 -7.61
N ILE A 149 -4.15 -0.20 -8.25
CA ILE A 149 -5.42 0.48 -7.96
C ILE A 149 -5.81 0.28 -6.51
N LEU A 150 -5.85 -0.97 -6.06
CA LEU A 150 -6.36 -1.31 -4.74
C LEU A 150 -5.49 -0.68 -3.64
N VAL A 151 -4.17 -0.74 -3.79
CA VAL A 151 -3.23 -0.08 -2.86
C VAL A 151 -3.44 1.43 -2.84
N PHE A 152 -3.53 2.06 -4.02
CA PHE A 152 -3.71 3.51 -4.13
C PHE A 152 -5.01 3.96 -3.45
N VAL A 153 -6.13 3.33 -3.81
CA VAL A 153 -7.46 3.68 -3.29
C VAL A 153 -7.55 3.41 -1.79
N HIS A 154 -7.01 2.29 -1.32
CA HIS A 154 -6.99 1.97 0.10
C HIS A 154 -6.15 2.97 0.90
N THR A 155 -4.97 3.35 0.38
CA THR A 155 -4.11 4.36 1.02
C THR A 155 -4.76 5.75 1.07
N MET A 156 -5.50 6.13 0.02
CA MET A 156 -6.25 7.38 -0.02
C MET A 156 -7.40 7.43 1.00
N GLY A 157 -8.01 6.28 1.30
CA GLY A 157 -9.13 6.15 2.23
C GLY A 157 -8.74 5.87 3.67
N GLU A 158 -7.47 5.56 3.95
CA GLU A 158 -7.04 5.18 5.29
C GLU A 158 -7.02 6.39 6.24
N PHE A 159 -7.39 6.14 7.50
CA PHE A 159 -7.47 7.17 8.52
C PHE A 159 -6.89 6.70 9.85
N GLY A 160 -7.38 5.57 10.38
CA GLY A 160 -7.11 5.15 11.76
C GLY A 160 -5.62 4.92 12.00
N VAL A 161 -4.96 4.14 11.14
CA VAL A 161 -3.52 3.88 11.28
C VAL A 161 -2.71 5.17 11.13
N LEU A 162 -3.08 6.02 10.17
CA LEU A 162 -2.36 7.25 9.85
C LEU A 162 -2.43 8.28 10.97
N LEU A 163 -3.61 8.46 11.58
CA LEU A 163 -3.77 9.37 12.72
C LEU A 163 -2.96 8.90 13.93
N MET A 164 -2.89 7.61 14.20
CA MET A 164 -2.13 7.09 15.34
C MET A 164 -0.62 7.27 15.15
N VAL A 165 -0.09 6.88 13.98
CA VAL A 165 1.37 6.88 13.73
C VAL A 165 1.89 8.27 13.34
N GLY A 166 1.11 8.98 12.52
CA GLY A 166 1.48 10.28 11.95
C GLY A 166 0.93 11.47 12.72
N GLY A 167 -0.10 11.31 13.53
CA GLY A 167 -0.84 12.45 14.09
C GLY A 167 -1.48 13.30 13.00
N SER A 168 -1.75 14.56 13.32
CA SER A 168 -2.28 15.56 12.38
C SER A 168 -1.32 16.74 12.25
N VAL A 169 -0.08 16.47 11.84
CA VAL A 169 0.93 17.53 11.70
C VAL A 169 0.69 18.25 10.37
N PRO A 170 0.33 19.55 10.37
CA PRO A 170 0.14 20.32 9.15
C PRO A 170 1.43 20.32 8.32
N GLY A 171 1.31 20.19 7.01
CA GLY A 171 2.49 20.17 6.14
C GLY A 171 3.23 18.82 6.06
N GLN A 172 2.96 17.85 6.94
CA GLN A 172 3.77 16.63 7.04
C GLN A 172 2.97 15.32 7.04
N THR A 173 1.94 15.22 7.87
CA THR A 173 1.18 13.97 8.08
C THR A 173 -0.33 14.13 8.03
N LYS A 174 -0.83 15.38 8.04
CA LYS A 174 -2.25 15.68 7.90
C LYS A 174 -2.75 15.39 6.48
N VAL A 175 -3.16 14.14 6.24
CA VAL A 175 -3.81 13.69 5.00
C VAL A 175 -5.28 14.12 4.96
N ALA A 176 -5.91 13.99 3.80
CA ALA A 176 -7.28 14.46 3.55
C ALA A 176 -8.30 13.79 4.46
N SER A 177 -8.17 12.49 4.74
CA SER A 177 -9.05 11.77 5.66
C SER A 177 -9.00 12.35 7.09
N ILE A 178 -7.80 12.70 7.57
CA ILE A 178 -7.60 13.35 8.88
C ILE A 178 -8.17 14.78 8.86
N ALA A 179 -7.92 15.55 7.81
CA ALA A 179 -8.44 16.91 7.69
C ALA A 179 -9.98 16.96 7.66
N ILE A 180 -10.61 16.03 6.94
CA ILE A 180 -12.08 15.89 6.91
C ILE A 180 -12.61 15.53 8.30
N TYR A 181 -11.97 14.57 8.98
CA TYR A 181 -12.37 14.16 10.33
C TYR A 181 -12.30 15.32 11.33
N GLU A 182 -11.19 16.06 11.35
CA GLU A 182 -11.04 17.24 12.21
C GLU A 182 -12.08 18.33 11.91
N ALA A 183 -12.39 18.58 10.64
CA ALA A 183 -13.42 19.55 10.27
C ALA A 183 -14.81 19.14 10.78
N VAL A 184 -15.11 17.84 10.77
CA VAL A 184 -16.34 17.29 11.36
C VAL A 184 -16.32 17.39 12.89
N GLU A 185 -15.21 17.07 13.56
CA GLU A 185 -15.07 17.24 15.02
C GLU A 185 -15.22 18.71 15.44
N ALA A 186 -14.75 19.64 14.62
CA ALA A 186 -14.93 21.08 14.82
C ALA A 186 -16.34 21.58 14.44
N LEU A 187 -17.27 20.70 14.08
CA LEU A 187 -18.62 21.00 13.61
C LEU A 187 -18.66 21.90 12.35
N ASN A 188 -17.54 22.01 11.63
CA ASN A 188 -17.42 22.75 10.38
C ASN A 188 -17.78 21.87 9.18
N TYR A 189 -19.06 21.49 9.09
CA TYR A 189 -19.58 20.65 8.01
C TYR A 189 -19.45 21.29 6.62
N HIS A 190 -19.40 22.63 6.55
CA HIS A 190 -19.19 23.32 5.29
C HIS A 190 -17.81 23.00 4.72
N GLU A 191 -16.75 23.16 5.53
CA GLU A 191 -15.39 22.86 5.10
C GLU A 191 -15.20 21.36 4.79
N ALA A 192 -15.70 20.48 5.67
CA ALA A 192 -15.67 19.03 5.45
C ALA A 192 -16.38 18.65 4.13
N GLY A 193 -17.55 19.26 3.87
CA GLY A 193 -18.32 19.05 2.65
C GLY A 193 -17.56 19.42 1.38
N ILE A 194 -16.87 20.57 1.37
CA ILE A 194 -16.08 20.98 0.22
C ILE A 194 -14.89 20.01 0.01
N MET A 195 -14.19 19.61 1.08
CA MET A 195 -13.11 18.62 0.97
C MET A 195 -13.61 17.30 0.38
N CYS A 196 -14.73 16.77 0.87
CA CYS A 196 -15.37 15.57 0.31
C CYS A 196 -15.73 15.73 -1.17
N MET A 197 -16.36 16.85 -1.55
CA MET A 197 -16.72 17.13 -2.94
C MET A 197 -15.51 17.23 -3.87
N THR A 198 -14.34 17.67 -3.36
CA THR A 198 -13.09 17.69 -4.15
C THR A 198 -12.44 16.31 -4.25
N LEU A 199 -12.50 15.50 -3.20
CA LEU A 199 -11.83 14.19 -3.15
C LEU A 199 -12.51 13.15 -4.03
N ILE A 200 -13.85 13.16 -4.10
CA ILE A 200 -14.64 12.23 -4.92
C ILE A 200 -14.21 12.20 -6.39
N PRO A 201 -14.21 13.32 -7.14
CA PRO A 201 -13.84 13.32 -8.55
C PRO A 201 -12.38 12.95 -8.77
N ILE A 202 -11.48 13.30 -7.84
CA ILE A 202 -10.06 12.94 -7.94
C ILE A 202 -9.89 11.42 -7.82
N SER A 203 -10.47 10.82 -6.79
CA SER A 203 -10.44 9.37 -6.59
C SER A 203 -11.10 8.64 -7.76
N TYR A 204 -12.23 9.15 -8.28
CA TYR A 204 -12.91 8.56 -9.43
C TYR A 204 -12.10 8.69 -10.72
N ALA A 205 -11.46 9.83 -10.98
CA ALA A 205 -10.60 10.03 -12.14
C ALA A 205 -9.39 9.08 -12.12
N PHE A 206 -8.77 8.87 -10.97
CA PHE A 206 -7.69 7.89 -10.80
C PHE A 206 -8.18 6.46 -11.06
N LEU A 207 -9.32 6.08 -10.52
CA LEU A 207 -9.95 4.78 -10.80
C LEU A 207 -10.19 4.58 -12.29
N LEU A 208 -10.75 5.59 -12.98
CA LEU A 208 -10.99 5.54 -14.42
C LEU A 208 -9.69 5.43 -15.22
N LEU A 209 -8.66 6.22 -14.87
CA LEU A 209 -7.36 6.19 -15.53
C LEU A 209 -6.76 4.79 -15.48
N ILE A 210 -6.74 4.16 -14.30
CA ILE A 210 -6.11 2.86 -14.17
C ILE A 210 -6.98 1.75 -14.77
N ASN A 211 -8.31 1.84 -14.68
CA ASN A 211 -9.21 0.92 -15.40
C ASN A 211 -9.04 1.00 -16.92
N TRP A 212 -8.83 2.20 -17.46
CA TRP A 212 -8.56 2.40 -18.87
C TRP A 212 -7.20 1.83 -19.29
N LEU A 213 -6.16 2.00 -18.48
CA LEU A 213 -4.86 1.36 -18.70
C LEU A 213 -4.96 -0.16 -18.68
N ASN A 214 -5.76 -0.72 -17.77
CA ASN A 214 -5.97 -2.17 -17.66
C ASN A 214 -6.70 -2.75 -18.89
N ARG A 215 -7.68 -2.05 -19.46
CA ARG A 215 -8.38 -2.50 -20.69
C ARG A 215 -7.50 -2.51 -21.95
N ARG A 216 -6.35 -1.83 -21.92
CA ARG A 216 -5.42 -1.73 -23.05
C ARG A 216 -4.25 -2.72 -22.98
N SER A 217 -4.14 -3.49 -21.89
CA SER A 217 -3.13 -4.54 -21.67
C SER A 217 -3.75 -5.92 -21.83
#